data_AF-H9FIZ5-F1
#
_entry.id   AF-H9FIZ5-F1
#
_cell.length_a   1.000
_cell.length_b   1.000
_cell.length_c   1.000
_cell.angle_alpha   90.00
_cell.angle_beta   90.00
_cell.angle_gamma   90.00
#
_symmetry.space_group_name_H-M   'P 1'
#
loop_
_entity.id
_entity.type
_entity.pdbx_description
1 polymer ?
#
loop_
_entity_poly.entity_id
_entity_poly.type
_entity_poly.pdbx_seq_one_letter_code
_entity_poly.pdbx_strand_id
1 'polypeptide(L)'
;RKMGLECVDILSELFRRGLRHLLATILAQLSDMDLINVSKVSTTWKKILEDDKGAFQLYSKAIQRVTENNNKFSPHASTREFVMFRTPLASVQKSAPQTSLKKDAQTKVSNQGDQKGSTYSRHNEFSEVAKTLKKNESLKACIRCNSPAKYDCYLQRATCKREGCGFDYCTRCLCNYHTTKDCS
;
A
#
# COMPACT_ATOMS: atom_id res chain seq x y z
N ARG A 1 -36.54 -1.04 16.72
CA ARG A 1 -36.15 -1.91 15.57
C ARG A 1 -35.37 -1.04 14.58
N LYS A 2 -34.27 -1.54 14.01
CA LYS A 2 -33.51 -0.87 12.92
C LYS A 2 -33.95 -1.42 11.55
N MET A 3 -35.22 -1.25 11.20
CA MET A 3 -35.73 -1.65 9.88
C MET A 3 -35.54 -0.48 8.91
N GLY A 4 -35.04 -0.75 7.69
CA GLY A 4 -34.81 0.28 6.67
C GLY A 4 -33.45 1.00 6.73
N LEU A 5 -32.45 0.47 7.45
CA LEU A 5 -31.07 0.96 7.33
C LEU A 5 -30.31 0.19 6.23
N GLU A 6 -29.62 0.93 5.37
CA GLU A 6 -28.73 0.37 4.32
C GLU A 6 -27.55 -0.40 4.91
N CYS A 7 -26.94 0.13 5.98
CA CYS A 7 -25.81 -0.47 6.69
C CYS A 7 -26.09 -0.62 8.18
N VAL A 8 -25.65 -1.73 8.78
CA VAL A 8 -25.77 -2.00 10.21
C VAL A 8 -24.42 -2.44 10.78
N ASP A 9 -23.89 -1.68 11.73
CA ASP A 9 -22.77 -2.11 12.56
C ASP A 9 -23.22 -3.23 13.52
N ILE A 10 -22.85 -4.47 13.18
CA ILE A 10 -23.22 -5.68 13.93
C ILE A 10 -22.53 -5.70 15.30
N LEU A 11 -21.25 -5.35 15.39
CA LEU A 11 -20.51 -5.41 16.66
C LEU A 11 -21.07 -4.39 17.67
N SER A 12 -21.31 -3.16 17.24
CA SER A 12 -21.95 -2.14 18.09
C SER A 12 -23.38 -2.51 18.47
N GLU A 13 -24.12 -3.20 17.60
CA GLU A 13 -25.48 -3.67 17.91
C GLU A 13 -25.49 -4.80 18.95
N LEU A 14 -24.61 -5.79 18.80
CA LEU A 14 -24.44 -6.89 19.75
C LEU A 14 -23.97 -6.36 21.12
N PHE A 15 -23.03 -5.42 21.14
CA PHE A 15 -22.51 -4.81 22.36
C PHE A 15 -23.60 -4.04 23.12
N ARG A 16 -24.36 -3.21 22.41
CA ARG A 16 -25.48 -2.46 23.00
C ARG A 16 -26.59 -3.35 23.54
N ARG A 17 -26.74 -4.57 23.02
CA ARG A 17 -27.68 -5.59 23.51
C ARG A 17 -27.10 -6.48 24.63
N GLY A 18 -25.85 -6.25 25.05
CA GLY A 18 -25.19 -7.04 26.08
C GLY A 18 -24.81 -8.46 25.63
N LEU A 19 -24.79 -8.76 24.33
CA LEU A 19 -24.51 -10.10 23.79
C LEU A 19 -22.99 -10.38 23.74
N ARG A 20 -22.33 -10.21 24.89
CA ARG A 20 -20.86 -10.30 25.06
C ARG A 20 -20.30 -11.66 24.64
N HIS A 21 -21.03 -12.76 24.89
CA HIS A 21 -20.60 -14.10 24.49
C HIS A 21 -20.48 -14.24 22.96
N LEU A 22 -21.39 -13.67 22.17
CA LEU A 22 -21.30 -13.67 20.70
C LEU A 22 -20.12 -12.82 20.21
N LEU A 23 -19.87 -11.67 20.86
CA LEU A 23 -18.71 -10.83 20.57
C LEU A 23 -17.40 -11.59 20.84
N ALA A 24 -17.27 -12.24 21.99
CA ALA A 24 -16.13 -13.07 22.33
C ALA A 24 -15.94 -14.21 21.30
N THR A 25 -17.01 -14.90 20.90
CA THR A 25 -16.96 -15.94 19.86
C THR A 25 -16.49 -15.38 18.51
N ILE A 26 -17.03 -14.24 18.07
CA ILE A 26 -16.63 -13.60 16.80
C ILE A 26 -15.15 -13.22 16.85
N LEU A 27 -14.73 -12.51 17.91
CA LEU A 27 -13.35 -12.03 18.06
C LEU A 27 -12.34 -13.19 18.17
N ALA A 28 -12.71 -14.31 18.81
CA ALA A 28 -11.85 -15.48 18.91
C ALA A 28 -11.64 -16.23 17.57
N GLN A 29 -12.48 -15.99 16.56
CA GLN A 29 -12.35 -16.57 15.21
C GLN A 29 -11.60 -15.65 14.23
N LEU A 30 -11.25 -14.43 14.63
CA LEU A 30 -10.53 -13.49 13.78
C LEU A 30 -9.03 -13.79 13.71
N SER A 31 -8.42 -13.52 12.55
CA SER A 31 -6.97 -13.58 12.41
C SER A 31 -6.30 -12.44 13.18
N ASP A 32 -4.99 -12.57 13.42
CA ASP A 32 -4.17 -11.54 14.06
C ASP A 32 -4.30 -10.17 13.39
N MET A 33 -4.30 -10.15 12.05
CA MET A 33 -4.43 -8.91 11.28
C MET A 33 -5.85 -8.35 11.34
N ASP A 34 -6.87 -9.21 11.40
CA ASP A 34 -8.27 -8.77 11.52
C ASP A 34 -8.56 -8.20 12.91
N LEU A 35 -8.03 -8.79 13.98
CA LEU A 35 -8.05 -8.22 15.34
C LEU A 35 -7.38 -6.84 15.39
N ILE A 36 -6.24 -6.69 14.70
CA ILE A 36 -5.53 -5.41 14.57
C ILE A 36 -6.33 -4.39 13.73
N ASN A 37 -7.11 -4.83 12.75
CA ASN A 37 -7.96 -3.97 11.96
C ASN A 37 -9.23 -3.55 12.73
N VAL A 38 -9.85 -4.45 13.50
CA VAL A 38 -11.01 -4.17 14.36
C VAL A 38 -10.74 -2.99 15.30
N SER A 39 -9.55 -2.91 15.92
CA SER A 39 -9.20 -1.79 16.81
C SER A 39 -9.03 -0.44 16.09
N LYS A 40 -8.91 -0.44 14.76
CA LYS A 40 -8.77 0.74 13.89
C LYS A 40 -10.07 1.19 13.22
N VAL A 41 -11.11 0.34 13.16
CA VAL A 41 -12.40 0.68 12.51
C VAL A 41 -13.11 1.81 13.25
N SER A 42 -13.22 1.72 14.58
CA SER A 42 -13.83 2.78 15.39
C SER A 42 -13.43 2.69 16.87
N THR A 43 -13.62 3.78 17.61
CA THR A 43 -13.45 3.79 19.08
C THR A 43 -14.43 2.86 19.79
N THR A 44 -15.63 2.62 19.23
CA THR A 44 -16.59 1.64 19.76
C THR A 44 -16.10 0.21 19.57
N TRP A 45 -15.55 -0.12 18.40
CA TRP A 45 -14.99 -1.44 18.11
C TRP A 45 -13.76 -1.73 18.97
N LYS A 46 -12.91 -0.71 19.18
CA LYS A 46 -11.80 -0.80 20.14
C LYS A 46 -12.29 -1.08 21.57
N LYS A 47 -13.33 -0.39 22.05
CA LYS A 47 -13.93 -0.67 23.37
C LYS A 47 -14.50 -2.09 23.49
N ILE A 48 -15.12 -2.59 22.42
CA ILE A 48 -15.63 -3.97 22.37
C ILE A 48 -14.49 -4.99 22.48
N LEU A 49 -13.37 -4.72 21.82
CA LEU A 49 -12.16 -5.56 21.88
C LEU A 49 -11.48 -5.50 23.26
N GLU A 50 -11.53 -4.36 23.95
CA GLU A 50 -10.97 -4.15 25.30
C GLU A 50 -11.87 -4.70 26.42
N ASP A 51 -13.18 -4.80 26.20
CA ASP A 51 -14.16 -5.36 27.14
C ASP A 51 -14.03 -6.89 27.29
N ASP A 52 -13.61 -7.60 26.23
CA ASP A 52 -13.32 -9.04 26.31
C ASP A 52 -11.83 -9.31 26.60
N LYS A 53 -11.56 -9.87 27.78
CA LYS A 53 -10.20 -10.17 28.26
C LYS A 53 -9.45 -11.19 27.39
N GLY A 54 -10.15 -12.09 26.70
CA GLY A 54 -9.54 -13.09 25.83
C GLY A 54 -9.12 -12.49 24.50
N ALA A 55 -10.03 -11.78 23.83
CA ALA A 55 -9.79 -11.07 22.60
C ALA A 55 -8.71 -9.99 22.75
N PHE A 56 -8.70 -9.26 23.87
CA PHE A 56 -7.64 -8.30 24.17
C PHE A 56 -6.25 -8.96 24.29
N GLN A 57 -6.16 -10.17 24.86
CA GLN A 57 -4.90 -10.94 24.90
C GLN A 57 -4.46 -11.47 23.53
N LEU A 58 -5.40 -11.87 22.67
CA LEU A 58 -5.09 -12.25 21.29
C LEU A 58 -4.59 -11.03 20.50
N TYR A 59 -5.27 -9.90 20.63
CA TYR A 59 -4.88 -8.62 20.03
C TYR A 59 -3.49 -8.14 20.50
N SER A 60 -3.18 -8.18 21.80
CA SER A 60 -1.86 -7.77 22.29
C SER A 60 -0.75 -8.68 21.78
N LYS A 61 -0.97 -10.00 21.73
CA LYS A 61 -0.06 -10.97 21.10
C LYS A 61 0.08 -10.76 19.58
N ALA A 62 -0.98 -10.34 18.89
CA ALA A 62 -0.94 -10.01 17.46
C ALA A 62 -0.08 -8.75 17.22
N ILE A 63 -0.32 -7.67 17.97
CA ILE A 63 0.48 -6.43 17.92
C ILE A 63 1.96 -6.70 18.24
N GLN A 64 2.24 -7.54 19.26
CA GLN A 64 3.61 -7.93 19.59
C GLN A 64 4.28 -8.66 18.42
N ARG A 65 3.63 -9.67 17.83
CA ARG A 65 4.19 -10.42 16.69
C ARG A 65 4.46 -9.53 15.48
N VAL A 66 3.56 -8.61 15.13
CA VAL A 66 3.78 -7.66 14.03
C VAL A 66 4.95 -6.71 14.33
N THR A 67 5.04 -6.21 15.57
CA THR A 67 6.15 -5.34 16.01
C THR A 67 7.49 -6.07 15.99
N GLU A 68 7.54 -7.30 16.50
CA GLU A 68 8.75 -8.13 16.49
C GLU A 68 9.19 -8.53 15.08
N ASN A 69 8.26 -8.87 14.19
CA ASN A 69 8.60 -9.24 12.82
C ASN A 69 9.22 -8.04 12.08
N ASN A 70 8.64 -6.84 12.26
CA ASN A 70 9.23 -5.59 11.75
C ASN A 70 10.63 -5.31 12.30
N ASN A 71 10.92 -5.69 13.56
CA ASN A 71 12.23 -5.47 14.19
C ASN A 71 13.27 -6.56 13.86
N LYS A 72 12.83 -7.71 13.34
CA LYS A 72 13.69 -8.82 12.89
C LYS A 72 14.11 -8.71 11.41
N PHE A 73 13.56 -7.75 10.65
CA PHE A 73 14.04 -7.43 9.30
C PHE A 73 15.41 -6.73 9.36
N SER A 74 16.46 -7.54 9.22
CA SER A 74 17.81 -7.07 8.88
C SER A 74 17.77 -6.15 7.64
N PRO A 75 18.58 -5.07 7.54
CA PRO A 75 18.53 -4.13 6.42
C PRO A 75 18.93 -4.70 5.05
N HIS A 76 19.31 -5.98 4.97
CA HIS A 76 19.80 -6.61 3.77
C HIS A 76 19.05 -7.92 3.49
N ALA A 77 18.48 -8.01 2.29
CA ALA A 77 17.68 -9.12 1.76
C ALA A 77 16.31 -9.40 2.43
N SER A 78 15.29 -8.66 2.00
CA SER A 78 13.99 -9.28 1.65
C SER A 78 13.19 -8.39 0.70
N THR A 79 13.07 -8.81 -0.56
CA THR A 79 12.20 -8.18 -1.56
C THR A 79 10.86 -8.88 -1.55
N ARG A 80 9.76 -8.13 -1.38
CA ARG A 80 8.38 -8.57 -1.10
C ARG A 80 8.11 -8.97 0.35
N GLU A 81 7.62 -8.01 1.13
CA GLU A 81 6.43 -8.20 1.97
C GLU A 81 5.81 -6.84 2.37
N PHE A 82 4.59 -6.88 2.92
CA PHE A 82 3.66 -5.74 2.98
C PHE A 82 4.15 -4.54 3.80
N VAL A 83 4.39 -3.39 3.14
CA VAL A 83 4.70 -2.12 3.83
C VAL A 83 3.44 -1.27 4.03
N MET A 84 2.71 -1.59 5.10
CA MET A 84 2.00 -0.60 5.93
C MET A 84 2.65 -0.74 7.30
N PHE A 85 3.61 0.08 7.73
CA PHE A 85 3.56 1.54 7.89
C PHE A 85 4.93 2.18 7.60
N ARG A 86 4.97 3.43 7.12
CA ARG A 86 6.22 4.22 7.07
C ARG A 86 6.24 5.26 8.18
N THR A 87 7.11 5.06 9.17
CA THR A 87 7.46 6.08 10.16
C THR A 87 8.26 7.20 9.49
N PRO A 88 7.90 8.48 9.65
CA PRO A 88 8.65 9.58 9.04
C PRO A 88 9.91 9.93 9.84
N LEU A 89 10.99 10.31 9.12
CA LEU A 89 12.22 10.93 9.62
C LEU A 89 13.12 10.07 10.55
N ALA A 90 13.89 9.16 9.95
CA ALA A 90 15.19 8.76 10.50
C ALA A 90 16.30 9.57 9.80
N SER A 91 17.20 10.18 10.59
CA SER A 91 18.21 11.13 10.09
C SER A 91 19.27 10.44 9.21
N VAL A 92 19.49 10.94 8.00
CA VAL A 92 20.51 10.42 7.07
C VAL A 92 21.87 10.96 7.47
N GLN A 93 22.67 10.14 8.16
CA GLN A 93 24.10 10.42 8.35
C GLN A 93 24.91 10.09 7.09
N LYS A 94 25.95 10.87 6.82
CA LYS A 94 26.75 10.83 5.59
C LYS A 94 27.72 9.64 5.58
N SER A 95 27.72 8.86 4.51
CA SER A 95 28.71 7.79 4.28
C SER A 95 30.08 8.36 3.91
N ALA A 96 31.13 7.93 4.60
CA ALA A 96 32.52 8.09 4.16
C ALA A 96 32.93 6.97 3.17
N PRO A 97 33.94 7.17 2.31
CA PRO A 97 34.34 6.16 1.33
C PRO A 97 35.17 5.06 1.99
N GLN A 98 34.77 3.79 1.83
CA GLN A 98 35.63 2.66 2.20
C GLN A 98 36.45 2.17 1.00
N THR A 99 37.74 2.01 1.25
CA THR A 99 38.76 1.59 0.29
C THR A 99 38.69 0.09 -0.01
N SER A 100 39.18 -0.27 -1.19
CA SER A 100 39.15 -1.63 -1.76
C SER A 100 39.98 -2.68 -1.01
N LEU A 101 39.48 -3.91 -0.95
CA LEU A 101 40.28 -5.14 -0.90
C LEU A 101 39.79 -6.14 -1.98
N LYS A 102 40.70 -6.94 -2.53
CA LYS A 102 40.53 -7.75 -3.77
C LYS A 102 40.72 -9.26 -3.51
N LYS A 103 40.45 -10.06 -4.57
CA LYS A 103 40.88 -11.46 -4.85
C LYS A 103 40.04 -12.56 -4.20
N ASP A 104 39.95 -13.79 -4.72
CA ASP A 104 40.15 -14.42 -6.07
C ASP A 104 39.51 -15.84 -5.99
N ALA A 105 39.17 -16.60 -7.04
CA ALA A 105 38.62 -16.34 -8.39
C ALA A 105 38.31 -17.73 -9.06
N GLN A 106 37.14 -17.94 -9.71
CA GLN A 106 36.93 -19.17 -10.53
C GLN A 106 36.06 -18.95 -11.79
N THR A 107 36.36 -19.75 -12.82
CA THR A 107 36.16 -19.45 -14.25
C THR A 107 35.25 -20.44 -14.97
N LYS A 108 34.39 -19.96 -15.90
CA LYS A 108 34.16 -20.43 -17.30
C LYS A 108 32.82 -19.86 -17.85
N VAL A 109 32.82 -18.98 -18.86
CA VAL A 109 32.76 -19.26 -20.33
C VAL A 109 31.40 -19.86 -20.76
N SER A 110 30.62 -19.34 -21.73
CA SER A 110 30.61 -18.07 -22.51
C SER A 110 29.31 -18.01 -23.35
N ASN A 111 28.73 -16.81 -23.60
CA ASN A 111 28.45 -16.27 -24.95
C ASN A 111 27.43 -15.11 -24.99
N GLN A 112 27.85 -14.04 -25.69
CA GLN A 112 27.08 -13.02 -26.43
C GLN A 112 25.96 -12.23 -25.73
N GLY A 113 26.17 -10.91 -25.62
CA GLY A 113 25.09 -9.97 -25.30
C GLY A 113 25.56 -8.60 -24.81
N ASP A 114 26.46 -7.91 -25.50
CA ASP A 114 26.82 -6.52 -25.19
C ASP A 114 25.62 -5.58 -25.36
N GLN A 115 24.86 -5.36 -24.29
CA GLN A 115 23.99 -4.19 -24.18
C GLN A 115 24.14 -3.51 -22.82
N LYS A 116 24.68 -2.29 -22.90
CA LYS A 116 24.81 -1.26 -21.87
C LYS A 116 23.42 -0.75 -21.44
N GLY A 117 22.62 -1.63 -20.82
CA GLY A 117 21.28 -1.33 -20.33
C GLY A 117 21.35 -0.47 -19.07
N SER A 118 20.93 0.80 -19.17
CA SER A 118 20.86 1.69 -18.02
C SER A 118 19.86 1.16 -16.97
N THR A 119 20.12 1.42 -15.69
CA THR A 119 19.22 1.09 -14.57
C THR A 119 17.99 2.01 -14.53
N TYR A 120 17.38 2.28 -15.68
CA TYR A 120 16.19 3.11 -15.83
C TYR A 120 14.93 2.31 -15.46
N SER A 121 14.75 2.11 -14.15
CA SER A 121 13.51 1.55 -13.62
C SER A 121 12.33 2.46 -13.97
N ARG A 122 11.16 1.87 -14.27
CA ARG A 122 9.89 2.63 -14.41
C ARG A 122 9.61 3.50 -13.19
N HIS A 123 10.07 3.11 -11.99
CA HIS A 123 9.97 3.95 -10.80
C HIS A 123 10.70 5.30 -10.96
N ASN A 124 11.86 5.31 -11.63
CA ASN A 124 12.63 6.52 -11.90
C ASN A 124 11.93 7.40 -12.96
N GLU A 125 11.29 6.81 -13.97
CA GLU A 125 10.45 7.55 -14.94
C GLU A 125 9.34 8.32 -14.22
N PHE A 126 8.65 7.69 -13.26
CA PHE A 126 7.62 8.36 -12.46
C PHE A 126 8.20 9.39 -11.48
N SER A 127 9.34 9.11 -10.84
CA SER A 127 9.91 10.03 -9.85
C SER A 127 10.49 11.29 -10.49
N GLU A 128 11.12 11.20 -11.67
CA GLU A 128 11.60 12.38 -12.41
C GLU A 128 10.43 13.23 -12.92
N VAL A 129 9.39 12.62 -13.51
CA VAL A 129 8.21 13.39 -13.96
C VAL A 129 7.46 14.00 -12.78
N ALA A 130 7.39 13.34 -11.62
CA ALA A 130 6.76 13.88 -10.42
C ALA A 130 7.45 15.15 -9.87
N LYS A 131 8.77 15.30 -10.03
CA LYS A 131 9.48 16.54 -9.65
C LYS A 131 9.04 17.76 -10.47
N THR A 132 8.64 17.55 -11.73
CA THR A 132 8.21 18.63 -12.65
C THR A 132 6.77 19.09 -12.44
N LEU A 133 6.07 18.48 -11.48
CA LEU A 133 4.62 18.56 -11.33
C LEU A 133 4.21 19.73 -10.42
N LYS A 134 3.19 20.49 -10.82
CA LYS A 134 2.62 21.57 -9.99
C LYS A 134 1.81 20.95 -8.85
N LYS A 135 1.67 21.67 -7.71
CA LYS A 135 0.98 21.18 -6.49
C LYS A 135 -0.43 20.60 -6.70
N ASN A 136 -1.13 21.01 -7.77
CA ASN A 136 -2.50 20.62 -8.08
C ASN A 136 -2.59 19.55 -9.17
N GLU A 137 -1.45 19.15 -9.75
CA GLU A 137 -1.34 18.13 -10.79
C GLU A 137 -0.88 16.81 -10.16
N SER A 138 -1.30 15.67 -10.72
CA SER A 138 -0.96 14.35 -10.21
C SER A 138 -0.64 13.39 -11.37
N LEU A 139 -0.07 12.21 -11.05
CA LEU A 139 0.26 11.19 -12.06
C LEU A 139 -0.50 9.89 -11.78
N LYS A 140 -0.98 9.25 -12.85
CA LYS A 140 -1.47 7.87 -12.86
C LYS A 140 -0.66 7.05 -13.87
N ALA A 141 -0.65 5.73 -13.72
CA ALA A 141 -0.07 4.85 -14.75
C ALA A 141 -1.01 4.73 -15.95
N CYS A 142 -0.49 4.95 -17.16
CA CYS A 142 -1.25 4.77 -18.39
C CYS A 142 -1.67 3.30 -18.57
N ILE A 143 -2.93 3.04 -18.90
CA ILE A 143 -3.46 1.69 -19.07
C ILE A 143 -2.87 0.91 -20.26
N ARG A 144 -2.27 1.60 -21.25
CA ARG A 144 -1.71 0.97 -22.47
C ARG A 144 -0.23 0.60 -22.34
N CYS A 145 0.55 1.39 -21.61
CA CYS A 145 2.02 1.28 -21.62
C CYS A 145 2.67 1.48 -20.24
N ASN A 146 1.86 1.69 -19.19
CA ASN A 146 2.26 1.96 -17.81
C ASN A 146 3.20 3.17 -17.60
N SER A 147 3.48 3.98 -18.62
CA SER A 147 4.20 5.26 -18.47
C SER A 147 3.38 6.31 -17.71
N PRO A 148 4.01 7.34 -17.13
CA PRO A 148 3.31 8.38 -16.38
C PRO A 148 2.34 9.16 -17.27
N ALA A 149 1.07 9.15 -16.88
CA ALA A 149 0.01 9.95 -17.44
C ALA A 149 -0.33 11.10 -16.47
N LYS A 150 -0.47 12.32 -16.98
CA LYS A 150 -0.93 13.47 -16.21
C LYS A 150 -2.40 13.25 -15.86
N TYR A 151 -2.73 13.25 -14.58
CA TYR A 151 -4.08 13.05 -14.07
C TYR A 151 -4.68 14.37 -13.56
N ASP A 152 -5.86 14.69 -14.07
CA ASP A 152 -6.72 15.78 -13.65
C ASP A 152 -7.90 15.20 -12.84
N CYS A 153 -8.01 15.62 -11.58
CA CYS A 153 -9.03 15.12 -10.66
C CYS A 153 -10.41 15.78 -10.85
N TYR A 154 -10.49 16.99 -11.42
CA TYR A 154 -11.76 17.68 -11.67
C TYR A 154 -12.47 17.07 -12.86
N LEU A 155 -11.73 16.79 -13.93
CA LEU A 155 -12.25 16.15 -15.15
C LEU A 155 -12.23 14.62 -15.10
N GLN A 156 -11.66 14.03 -14.04
CA GLN A 156 -11.39 12.59 -13.93
C GLN A 156 -10.62 12.05 -15.16
N ARG A 157 -9.74 12.85 -15.75
CA ARG A 157 -9.07 12.62 -17.03
C ARG A 157 -7.59 12.28 -16.83
N ALA A 158 -7.06 11.33 -17.58
CA ALA A 158 -5.62 11.07 -17.61
C ALA A 158 -5.08 11.01 -19.04
N THR A 159 -3.98 11.73 -19.28
CA THR A 159 -3.34 11.83 -20.60
C THR A 159 -1.88 11.37 -20.51
N CYS A 160 -1.52 10.34 -21.28
CA CYS A 160 -0.15 9.81 -21.30
C CYS A 160 0.83 10.80 -21.94
N LYS A 161 1.90 11.15 -21.23
CA LYS A 161 2.94 12.07 -21.74
C LYS A 161 4.00 11.40 -22.63
N ARG A 162 3.94 10.08 -22.82
CA ARG A 162 4.91 9.35 -23.66
C ARG A 162 4.61 9.58 -25.14
N GLU A 163 5.63 10.01 -25.89
CA GLU A 163 5.54 10.35 -27.33
C GLU A 163 4.90 9.25 -28.18
N GLY A 164 5.23 7.98 -27.93
CA GLY A 164 4.65 6.82 -28.62
C GLY A 164 3.30 6.33 -28.09
N CYS A 165 2.62 7.05 -27.18
CA CYS A 165 1.34 6.64 -26.62
C CYS A 165 0.27 7.72 -26.75
N GLY A 166 0.52 8.92 -26.22
CA GLY A 166 -0.42 10.07 -26.25
C GLY A 166 -1.83 9.83 -25.68
N PHE A 167 -2.10 8.64 -25.11
CA PHE A 167 -3.46 8.17 -24.89
C PHE A 167 -4.19 8.94 -23.80
N ASP A 168 -5.39 9.40 -24.13
CA ASP A 168 -6.25 10.24 -23.29
C ASP A 168 -7.53 9.51 -22.91
N TYR A 169 -7.73 9.31 -21.60
CA TYR A 169 -8.75 8.41 -21.08
C TYR A 169 -9.46 8.96 -19.84
N CYS A 170 -10.73 8.56 -19.70
CA CYS A 170 -11.46 8.76 -18.47
C CYS A 170 -10.95 7.76 -17.42
N THR A 171 -10.63 8.24 -16.22
CA THR A 171 -10.09 7.41 -15.14
C THR A 171 -11.15 6.69 -14.31
N ARG A 172 -12.43 6.82 -14.69
CA ARG A 172 -13.55 6.05 -14.11
C ARG A 172 -13.82 4.77 -14.91
N CYS A 173 -14.07 4.88 -16.22
CA CYS A 173 -14.33 3.73 -17.11
C CYS A 173 -13.08 3.18 -17.83
N LEU A 174 -11.95 3.89 -17.77
CA LEU A 174 -10.70 3.56 -18.50
C LEU A 174 -10.80 3.56 -20.04
N CYS A 175 -11.94 3.97 -20.61
CA CYS A 175 -12.11 4.21 -22.04
C CYS A 175 -11.58 5.58 -22.49
N ASN A 176 -11.59 5.84 -23.80
CA ASN A 176 -11.29 7.15 -24.38
C ASN A 176 -12.02 8.27 -23.62
N TYR A 177 -11.36 9.40 -23.37
CA TYR A 177 -11.97 10.49 -22.63
C TYR A 177 -13.24 11.02 -23.31
N HIS A 178 -14.27 11.31 -22.52
CA HIS A 178 -15.58 11.76 -22.98
C HIS A 178 -16.07 12.93 -22.12
N THR A 179 -16.50 14.02 -22.77
CA THR A 179 -16.89 15.27 -22.07
C THR A 179 -18.38 15.34 -21.74
N THR A 180 -19.24 14.70 -22.56
CA THR A 180 -20.70 14.88 -22.52
C THR A 180 -21.50 13.58 -22.40
N LYS A 181 -20.84 12.42 -22.53
CA LYS A 181 -21.45 11.11 -22.26
C LYS A 181 -21.13 10.70 -20.83
N ASP A 182 -22.04 10.00 -20.18
CA ASP A 182 -21.74 9.34 -18.91
C ASP A 182 -20.75 8.18 -19.08
N CYS A 183 -20.12 7.79 -17.97
CA CYS A 183 -19.28 6.59 -17.95
C CYS A 183 -20.17 5.36 -18.12
N SER A 184 -19.95 4.61 -19.20
CA SER A 184 -20.46 3.23 -19.35
C SER A 184 -19.53 2.22 -18.68
#